data_AF-A0A3T0Y0W3-F1
#
_entry.id   AF-A0A3T0Y0W3-F1
#
_cell.length_a   1.000
_cell.length_b   1.000
_cell.length_c   1.000
_cell.angle_alpha   90.00
_cell.angle_beta   90.00
_cell.angle_gamma   90.00
#
_symmetry.space_group_name_H-M   'P 1'
#
loop_
_entity.id
_entity.type
_entity.pdbx_description
1 polymer ?
#
loop_
_entity_poly.entity_id
_entity_poly.type
_entity_poly.pdbx_seq_one_letter_code
_entity_poly.pdbx_strand_id
1 'polypeptide(L)'
;MAVTAKAFQLWRSQIAPHDNVSDVCRVAGIKRSTLAQQVVRGKVSVTTVVAIARGYGIPPVDALAVFEGYEDLPAGIRQPTDAELVSQVSHIDILRLLIARSEDRGGAGTDLELNLAPLPHRNSVRAWVEAVDPGDLRQQLAASTGVARQNLSAQLTAGRLTPEIAVQAARIANVSLASGLVVTGLLTPQEGGWPEEGRARALCAMSDLDLVFLARDRLDVLGKQIRRAELDDGKDRAMWENLG
;
A
#
# COMPACT_ATOMS: atom_id res chain seq x y z
N MET A 1 -0.17 3.72 -13.09
CA MET A 1 -1.20 4.56 -13.73
C MET A 1 -0.77 6.02 -13.71
N ALA A 2 -1.40 6.82 -14.57
CA ALA A 2 -0.90 8.15 -14.91
C ALA A 2 -2.06 9.09 -15.25
N VAL A 3 -1.91 10.35 -14.86
CA VAL A 3 -2.81 11.43 -15.26
C VAL A 3 -2.41 11.94 -16.64
N THR A 4 -3.32 12.59 -17.34
CA THR A 4 -2.98 13.18 -18.65
C THR A 4 -1.97 14.29 -18.46
N ALA A 5 -1.01 14.41 -19.39
CA ALA A 5 -0.02 15.48 -19.35
C ALA A 5 -0.67 16.87 -19.37
N LYS A 6 -1.80 17.03 -20.08
CA LYS A 6 -2.55 18.28 -20.12
C LYS A 6 -3.12 18.67 -18.76
N ALA A 7 -3.83 17.76 -18.08
CA ALA A 7 -4.35 18.00 -16.75
C ALA A 7 -3.21 18.29 -15.75
N PHE A 8 -2.12 17.52 -15.84
CA PHE A 8 -0.93 17.75 -15.01
C PHE A 8 -0.33 19.14 -15.22
N GLN A 9 -0.18 19.61 -16.46
CA GLN A 9 0.40 20.93 -16.72
C GLN A 9 -0.49 22.07 -16.19
N LEU A 10 -1.82 21.92 -16.30
CA LEU A 10 -2.77 22.88 -15.74
C LEU A 10 -2.67 22.94 -14.21
N TRP A 11 -2.69 21.78 -13.56
CA TRP A 11 -2.52 21.68 -12.11
C TRP A 11 -1.17 22.28 -11.66
N ARG A 12 -0.07 21.91 -12.34
CA ARG A 12 1.28 22.43 -12.06
C ARG A 12 1.33 23.96 -12.14
N SER A 13 0.72 24.57 -13.15
CA SER A 13 0.75 26.02 -13.32
C SER A 13 -0.06 26.77 -12.25
N GLN A 14 -1.01 26.10 -11.59
CA GLN A 14 -1.77 26.67 -10.48
C GLN A 14 -0.97 26.62 -9.18
N ILE A 15 -0.32 25.50 -8.89
CA ILE A 15 0.40 25.30 -7.62
C ILE A 15 1.79 25.94 -7.61
N ALA A 16 2.39 26.14 -8.78
CA ALA A 16 3.74 26.66 -8.93
C ALA A 16 3.82 27.64 -10.12
N PRO A 17 3.07 28.77 -10.08
CA PRO A 17 2.93 29.68 -11.23
C PRO A 17 4.23 30.38 -11.64
N HIS A 18 5.16 30.53 -10.69
CA HIS A 18 6.45 31.20 -10.93
C HIS A 18 7.60 30.24 -11.21
N ASP A 19 7.36 28.94 -11.07
CA ASP A 19 8.41 27.93 -11.17
C ASP A 19 8.45 27.30 -12.57
N ASN A 20 9.66 27.24 -13.12
CA ASN A 20 9.90 26.49 -14.34
C ASN A 20 10.00 24.98 -14.02
N VAL A 21 10.08 24.16 -15.07
CA VAL A 21 10.15 22.69 -14.95
C VAL A 21 11.35 22.23 -14.12
N SER A 22 12.47 22.96 -14.16
CA SER A 22 13.67 22.63 -13.38
C SER A 22 13.46 22.85 -11.88
N ASP A 23 12.77 23.93 -11.51
CA ASP A 23 12.45 24.22 -10.12
C ASP A 23 11.49 23.18 -9.53
N VAL A 24 10.41 22.86 -10.25
CA VAL A 24 9.46 21.81 -9.86
C VAL A 24 10.17 20.46 -9.66
N CYS A 25 11.05 20.08 -10.58
CA CYS A 25 11.80 18.83 -10.47
C CYS A 25 12.75 18.81 -9.26
N ARG A 26 13.41 19.95 -8.97
CA ARG A 26 14.31 20.09 -7.84
C ARG A 26 13.56 19.98 -6.51
N VAL A 27 12.45 20.70 -6.39
CA VAL A 27 11.57 20.69 -5.20
C VAL A 27 11.01 19.29 -4.94
N ALA A 28 10.61 18.58 -6.00
CA ALA A 28 10.04 17.23 -5.89
C ALA A 28 11.07 16.09 -5.78
N GLY A 29 12.38 16.39 -5.90
CA GLY A 29 13.43 15.36 -5.93
C GLY A 29 13.38 14.43 -7.15
N ILE A 30 12.84 14.91 -8.28
CA ILE A 30 12.64 14.11 -9.51
C ILE A 30 13.68 14.51 -10.56
N LYS A 31 14.21 13.52 -11.30
CA LYS A 31 15.07 13.80 -12.46
C LYS A 31 14.26 14.52 -13.55
N ARG A 32 14.80 15.64 -14.05
CA ARG A 32 14.19 16.42 -15.15
C ARG A 32 13.85 15.58 -16.38
N SER A 33 14.74 14.66 -16.76
CA SER A 33 14.52 13.74 -17.89
C SER A 33 13.32 12.83 -17.68
N THR A 34 13.06 12.38 -16.45
CA THR A 34 11.90 11.54 -16.11
C THR A 34 10.60 12.31 -16.34
N LEU A 35 10.49 13.53 -15.81
CA LEU A 35 9.28 14.33 -15.99
C LEU A 35 9.07 14.71 -17.47
N ALA A 36 10.14 15.13 -18.16
CA ALA A 36 10.07 15.46 -19.58
C ALA A 36 9.57 14.28 -20.43
N GLN A 37 10.10 13.08 -20.21
CA GLN A 37 9.67 11.87 -20.93
C GLN A 37 8.20 11.53 -20.64
N GLN A 38 7.75 11.68 -19.40
CA GLN A 38 6.34 11.45 -19.04
C GLN A 38 5.41 12.43 -19.76
N VAL A 39 5.75 13.73 -19.76
CA VAL A 39 4.98 14.76 -20.44
C VAL A 39 4.93 14.52 -21.95
N VAL A 40 6.06 14.19 -22.59
CA VAL A 40 6.14 13.87 -24.02
C VAL A 40 5.29 12.64 -24.38
N ARG A 41 5.24 11.63 -23.51
CA ARG A 41 4.37 10.44 -23.67
C ARG A 41 2.89 10.74 -23.38
N GLY A 42 2.54 11.98 -23.06
CA GLY A 42 1.17 12.42 -22.78
C GLY A 42 0.61 11.95 -21.44
N LYS A 43 1.43 11.33 -20.57
CA LYS A 43 0.98 10.69 -19.33
C LYS A 43 2.02 10.88 -18.21
N VAL A 44 1.59 11.46 -17.09
CA VAL A 44 2.42 11.72 -15.92
C VAL A 44 2.03 10.78 -14.78
N SER A 45 3.01 10.11 -14.19
CA SER A 45 2.71 9.10 -13.16
C SER A 45 2.11 9.74 -11.91
N VAL A 46 1.19 9.03 -11.26
CA VAL A 46 0.59 9.49 -9.99
C VAL A 46 1.67 9.69 -8.90
N THR A 47 2.69 8.85 -8.88
CA THR A 47 3.86 9.00 -7.99
C THR A 47 4.58 10.33 -8.20
N THR A 48 4.68 10.81 -9.44
CA THR A 48 5.26 12.12 -9.77
C THR A 48 4.39 13.26 -9.25
N VAL A 49 3.06 13.15 -9.37
CA VAL A 49 2.12 14.14 -8.81
C VAL A 49 2.27 14.23 -7.30
N VAL A 50 2.28 13.09 -6.60
CA VAL A 50 2.43 13.01 -5.15
C VAL A 50 3.77 13.59 -4.68
N ALA A 51 4.87 13.26 -5.36
CA ALA A 51 6.19 13.80 -5.01
C ALA A 51 6.25 15.33 -5.19
N ILE A 52 5.63 15.87 -6.25
CA ILE A 52 5.51 17.33 -6.43
C ILE A 52 4.64 17.94 -5.35
N ALA A 53 3.47 17.36 -5.06
CA ALA A 53 2.58 17.85 -4.00
C ALA A 53 3.30 17.98 -2.66
N ARG A 54 4.03 16.92 -2.24
CA ARG A 54 4.86 16.95 -1.02
C ARG A 54 5.90 18.06 -1.05
N GLY A 55 6.60 18.24 -2.17
CA GLY A 55 7.61 19.28 -2.31
C GLY A 55 7.06 20.71 -2.15
N TYR A 56 5.80 20.93 -2.54
CA TYR A 56 5.10 22.21 -2.37
C TYR A 56 4.25 22.28 -1.08
N GLY A 57 4.34 21.29 -0.19
CA GLY A 57 3.57 21.24 1.05
C GLY A 57 2.06 21.07 0.86
N ILE A 58 1.64 20.59 -0.31
CA ILE A 58 0.23 20.32 -0.63
C ILE A 58 -0.09 18.89 -0.17
N PRO A 59 -1.18 18.69 0.59
CA PRO A 59 -1.62 17.34 0.96
C PRO A 59 -1.80 16.48 -0.30
N PRO A 60 -1.13 15.32 -0.41
CA PRO A 60 -1.20 14.51 -1.63
C PRO A 60 -2.62 14.08 -2.01
N VAL A 61 -3.49 13.85 -1.02
CA VAL A 61 -4.90 13.51 -1.25
C VAL A 61 -5.66 14.62 -1.97
N ASP A 62 -5.42 15.88 -1.58
CA ASP A 62 -6.05 17.05 -2.21
C ASP A 62 -5.47 17.28 -3.61
N ALA A 63 -4.17 17.08 -3.79
CA ALA A 63 -3.53 17.15 -5.10
C ALA A 63 -4.08 16.11 -6.07
N LEU A 64 -4.32 14.88 -5.59
CA LEU A 64 -4.90 13.82 -6.41
C LEU A 64 -6.36 14.09 -6.78
N ALA A 65 -7.13 14.72 -5.90
CA ALA A 65 -8.55 15.02 -6.10
C ALA A 65 -8.86 15.91 -7.31
N VAL A 66 -7.85 16.60 -7.85
CA VAL A 66 -7.98 17.42 -9.07
C VAL A 66 -8.09 16.55 -10.34
N PHE A 67 -7.70 15.28 -10.26
CA PHE A 67 -7.61 14.37 -11.40
C PHE A 67 -8.76 13.37 -11.43
N GLU A 68 -9.19 13.05 -12.65
CA GLU A 68 -10.24 12.08 -12.92
C GLU A 68 -9.97 10.72 -12.23
N GLY A 69 -10.98 10.22 -11.52
CA GLY A 69 -10.95 8.95 -10.79
C GLY A 69 -10.55 9.06 -9.32
N TYR A 70 -10.17 10.25 -8.84
CA TYR A 70 -9.73 10.53 -7.46
C TYR A 70 -10.49 11.68 -6.81
N GLU A 71 -11.52 12.24 -7.44
CA GLU A 71 -12.23 13.44 -6.98
C GLU A 71 -12.86 13.28 -5.61
N ASP A 72 -13.34 12.06 -5.31
CA ASP A 72 -13.93 11.67 -4.03
C ASP A 72 -12.89 11.29 -2.96
N LEU A 73 -11.59 11.30 -3.28
CA LEU A 73 -10.55 10.81 -2.39
C LEU A 73 -10.53 11.54 -1.03
N PRO A 74 -10.56 12.89 -0.95
CA PRO A 74 -10.55 13.59 0.34
C PRO A 74 -11.80 13.28 1.17
N ALA A 75 -12.97 13.25 0.53
CA ALA A 75 -14.24 12.93 1.20
C ALA A 75 -14.33 11.45 1.64
N GLY A 76 -13.58 10.57 0.98
CA GLY A 76 -13.52 9.15 1.26
C GLY A 76 -12.48 8.73 2.29
N ILE A 77 -11.72 9.68 2.87
CA ILE A 77 -10.79 9.39 3.98
C ILE A 77 -11.60 9.07 5.22
N ARG A 78 -11.39 7.85 5.74
CA ARG A 78 -12.00 7.35 6.97
C ARG A 78 -10.93 6.69 7.84
N GLN A 79 -11.22 6.53 9.13
CA GLN A 79 -10.39 5.71 10.00
C GLN A 79 -10.33 4.28 9.44
N PRO A 80 -9.13 3.66 9.34
CA PRO A 80 -9.01 2.28 8.92
C PRO A 80 -9.68 1.36 9.95
N THR A 81 -10.23 0.25 9.48
CA THR A 81 -10.74 -0.83 10.34
C THR A 81 -9.61 -1.56 11.06
N ASP A 82 -9.92 -2.25 12.16
CA ASP A 82 -8.93 -3.06 12.88
C ASP A 82 -8.34 -4.16 11.97
N ALA A 83 -9.16 -4.72 11.08
CA ALA A 83 -8.71 -5.70 10.07
C ALA A 83 -7.65 -5.09 9.13
N GLU A 84 -7.85 -3.85 8.66
CA GLU A 84 -6.85 -3.14 7.86
C GLU A 84 -5.56 -2.90 8.63
N LEU A 85 -5.66 -2.45 9.89
CA LEU A 85 -4.51 -2.16 10.74
C LEU A 85 -3.69 -3.43 11.03
N VAL A 86 -4.34 -4.50 11.47
CA VAL A 86 -3.71 -5.80 11.76
C VAL A 86 -3.11 -6.44 10.50
N SER A 87 -3.70 -6.20 9.32
CA SER A 87 -3.15 -6.70 8.05
C SER A 87 -1.75 -6.16 7.73
N GLN A 88 -1.39 -5.01 8.32
CA GLN A 88 -0.10 -4.32 8.13
C GLN A 88 0.88 -4.54 9.30
N VAL A 89 0.67 -5.61 10.07
CA VAL A 89 1.59 -6.05 11.13
C VAL A 89 2.42 -7.23 10.64
N SER A 90 3.73 -7.16 10.91
CA SER A 90 4.67 -8.23 10.60
C SER A 90 4.40 -9.49 11.43
N HIS A 91 4.62 -10.67 10.83
CA HIS A 91 4.60 -11.94 11.56
C HIS A 91 5.57 -11.95 12.75
N ILE A 92 6.70 -11.24 12.66
CA ILE A 92 7.66 -11.11 13.77
C ILE A 92 7.03 -10.38 14.95
N ASP A 93 6.32 -9.27 14.68
CA ASP A 93 5.72 -8.46 15.73
C ASP A 93 4.52 -9.17 16.38
N ILE A 94 3.76 -9.94 15.59
CA ILE A 94 2.71 -10.83 16.09
C ILE A 94 3.30 -11.88 17.06
N LEU A 95 4.39 -12.54 16.67
CA LEU A 95 5.05 -13.56 17.51
C LEU A 95 5.64 -12.96 18.79
N ARG A 96 6.24 -11.76 18.70
CA ARG A 96 6.76 -11.04 19.88
C ARG A 96 5.66 -10.78 20.90
N LEU A 97 4.50 -10.29 20.46
CA LEU A 97 3.37 -10.06 21.37
C LEU A 97 2.86 -11.37 21.97
N LEU A 98 2.75 -12.43 21.17
CA LEU A 98 2.27 -13.74 21.62
C LEU A 98 3.19 -14.34 22.70
N ILE A 99 4.51 -14.25 22.50
CA ILE A 99 5.50 -14.68 23.51
C ILE A 99 5.37 -13.84 24.77
N ALA A 100 5.34 -12.51 24.64
CA ALA A 100 5.24 -11.60 25.78
C ALA A 100 4.00 -11.89 26.65
N ARG A 101 2.83 -12.10 26.03
CA ARG A 101 1.60 -12.45 26.76
C ARG A 101 1.65 -13.83 27.40
N SER A 102 2.36 -14.78 26.80
CA SER A 102 2.48 -16.13 27.36
C SER A 102 3.34 -16.18 28.62
N GLU A 103 4.30 -15.26 28.72
CA GLU A 103 5.19 -15.10 29.88
C GLU A 103 4.54 -14.26 30.99
N ASP A 104 3.71 -13.29 30.62
CA ASP A 104 3.02 -12.36 31.53
C ASP A 104 1.70 -12.90 32.12
N ARG A 105 1.70 -14.15 32.59
CA ARG A 105 0.52 -14.76 33.24
C ARG A 105 0.07 -14.06 34.55
N GLY A 106 0.75 -12.98 34.96
CA GLY A 106 0.49 -12.18 36.16
C GLY A 106 -0.25 -10.85 35.93
N GLY A 107 -0.58 -10.48 34.68
CA GLY A 107 -1.45 -9.34 34.40
C GLY A 107 -0.78 -7.96 34.42
N ALA A 108 0.51 -7.86 34.05
CA ALA A 108 1.19 -6.59 33.83
C ALA A 108 1.23 -6.17 32.34
N GLY A 109 0.32 -6.73 31.52
CA GLY A 109 0.39 -6.74 30.05
C GLY A 109 -0.03 -5.45 29.39
N THR A 110 0.34 -4.32 29.98
CA THR A 110 -0.13 -2.98 29.60
C THR A 110 0.96 -2.09 28.98
N ASP A 111 2.24 -2.44 29.12
CA ASP A 111 3.36 -1.57 28.67
C ASP A 111 4.28 -2.24 27.64
N LEU A 112 3.77 -3.12 26.77
CA LEU A 112 4.58 -3.58 25.65
C LEU A 112 4.64 -2.48 24.57
N GLU A 113 5.66 -1.63 24.63
CA GLU A 113 5.99 -0.71 23.53
C GLU A 113 6.36 -1.54 22.28
N LEU A 114 5.36 -1.79 21.45
CA LEU A 114 5.54 -2.46 20.18
C LEU A 114 6.12 -1.50 19.15
N ASN A 115 7.45 -1.50 19.01
CA ASN A 115 8.10 -0.86 17.87
C ASN A 115 7.88 -1.69 16.59
N LEU A 116 6.69 -1.54 16.01
CA LEU A 116 6.24 -2.29 14.85
C LEU A 116 7.08 -1.97 13.62
N ALA A 117 7.33 -2.99 12.79
CA ALA A 117 8.01 -2.82 11.52
C ALA A 117 7.32 -1.74 10.64
N PRO A 118 8.09 -0.97 9.84
CA PRO A 118 7.52 0.03 8.95
C PRO A 118 6.63 -0.60 7.89
N LEU A 119 5.65 0.18 7.42
CA LEU A 119 4.82 -0.17 6.27
C LEU A 119 5.14 0.76 5.08
N PRO A 120 4.97 0.29 3.83
CA PRO A 120 4.56 -1.07 3.46
C PRO A 120 5.69 -2.10 3.56
N HIS A 121 5.33 -3.35 3.78
CA HIS A 121 6.20 -4.53 3.65
C HIS A 121 5.84 -5.33 2.38
N ARG A 122 6.67 -6.31 1.99
CA ARG A 122 6.52 -7.08 0.74
C ARG A 122 5.11 -7.68 0.51
N ASN A 123 4.41 -7.97 1.61
CA ASN A 123 3.08 -8.59 1.61
C ASN A 123 1.92 -7.60 1.88
N SER A 124 2.20 -6.30 2.06
CA SER A 124 1.22 -5.30 2.51
C SER A 124 -0.04 -5.26 1.67
N VAL A 125 0.13 -5.17 0.35
CA VAL A 125 -0.97 -5.11 -0.61
C VAL A 125 -1.84 -6.37 -0.54
N ARG A 126 -1.21 -7.55 -0.56
CA ARG A 126 -1.94 -8.82 -0.52
C ARG A 126 -2.69 -9.00 0.81
N ALA A 127 -2.02 -8.72 1.93
CA ALA A 127 -2.59 -8.86 3.25
C ALA A 127 -3.78 -7.89 3.46
N TRP A 128 -3.67 -6.66 2.96
CA TRP A 128 -4.76 -5.70 2.99
C TRP A 128 -5.95 -6.16 2.16
N VAL A 129 -5.72 -6.58 0.90
CA VAL A 129 -6.80 -7.09 0.04
C VAL A 129 -7.52 -8.27 0.68
N GLU A 130 -6.80 -9.22 1.26
CA GLU A 130 -7.41 -10.36 1.97
C GLU A 130 -8.19 -9.92 3.22
N ALA A 131 -7.75 -8.86 3.91
CA ALA A 131 -8.41 -8.36 5.11
C ALA A 131 -9.68 -7.54 4.83
N VAL A 132 -9.76 -6.87 3.67
CA VAL A 132 -10.91 -6.03 3.29
C VAL A 132 -11.86 -6.73 2.30
N ASP A 133 -11.57 -7.95 1.87
CA ASP A 133 -12.39 -8.69 0.90
C ASP A 133 -13.77 -9.04 1.50
N PRO A 134 -14.89 -8.52 0.97
CA PRO A 134 -16.23 -8.92 1.41
C PRO A 134 -16.61 -10.34 0.95
N GLY A 135 -15.75 -11.04 0.20
CA GLY A 135 -15.89 -12.42 -0.26
C GLY A 135 -15.73 -12.58 -1.77
N ASP A 136 -15.93 -11.51 -2.53
CA ASP A 136 -15.89 -11.47 -3.99
C ASP A 136 -15.15 -10.24 -4.56
N LEU A 137 -14.30 -9.57 -3.77
CA LEU A 137 -13.57 -8.35 -4.15
C LEU A 137 -12.88 -8.48 -5.50
N ARG A 138 -12.18 -9.60 -5.71
CA ARG A 138 -11.41 -9.85 -6.95
C ARG A 138 -12.32 -9.95 -8.17
N GLN A 139 -13.53 -10.50 -8.00
CA GLN A 139 -14.50 -10.61 -9.08
C GLN A 139 -15.09 -9.24 -9.41
N GLN A 140 -15.50 -8.49 -8.39
CA GLN A 140 -16.05 -7.14 -8.56
C GLN A 140 -15.01 -6.18 -9.16
N LEU A 141 -13.75 -6.23 -8.70
CA LEU A 141 -12.65 -5.43 -9.24
C LEU A 141 -12.41 -5.70 -10.73
N ALA A 142 -12.39 -6.97 -11.14
CA ALA A 142 -12.20 -7.32 -12.53
C ALA A 142 -13.36 -6.82 -13.41
N ALA A 143 -14.59 -6.85 -12.89
CA ALA A 143 -15.77 -6.34 -13.58
C ALA A 143 -15.77 -4.80 -13.69
N SER A 144 -15.41 -4.08 -12.63
CA SER A 144 -15.47 -2.61 -12.58
C SER A 144 -14.30 -1.92 -13.29
N THR A 145 -13.12 -2.52 -13.28
CA THR A 145 -11.90 -1.93 -13.88
C THR A 145 -11.62 -2.40 -15.31
N GLY A 146 -12.32 -3.42 -15.78
CA GLY A 146 -12.03 -4.08 -17.06
C GLY A 146 -10.69 -4.84 -17.10
N VAL A 147 -9.97 -4.92 -15.98
CA VAL A 147 -8.71 -5.66 -15.88
C VAL A 147 -9.01 -7.15 -15.80
N ALA A 148 -8.41 -7.93 -16.70
CA ALA A 148 -8.54 -9.38 -16.68
C ALA A 148 -8.13 -9.97 -15.32
N ARG A 149 -8.92 -10.90 -14.78
CA ARG A 149 -8.67 -11.56 -13.48
C ARG A 149 -7.25 -12.12 -13.35
N GLN A 150 -6.69 -12.66 -14.43
CA GLN A 150 -5.32 -13.20 -14.44
C GLN A 150 -4.27 -12.12 -14.18
N ASN A 151 -4.46 -10.92 -14.76
CA ASN A 151 -3.56 -9.78 -14.55
C ASN A 151 -3.70 -9.25 -13.11
N LEU A 152 -4.93 -9.15 -12.58
CA LEU A 152 -5.15 -8.78 -11.19
C LEU A 152 -4.47 -9.77 -10.22
N SER A 153 -4.64 -11.07 -10.46
CA SER A 153 -3.95 -12.12 -9.69
C SER A 153 -2.43 -12.02 -9.77
N ALA A 154 -1.88 -11.71 -10.94
CA ALA A 154 -0.44 -11.51 -11.12
C ALA A 154 0.07 -10.29 -10.34
N GLN A 155 -0.66 -9.17 -10.37
CA GLN A 155 -0.34 -7.97 -9.61
C GLN A 155 -0.35 -8.22 -8.10
N LEU A 156 -1.40 -8.87 -7.58
CA LEU A 156 -1.51 -9.24 -6.16
C LEU A 156 -0.39 -10.21 -5.74
N THR A 157 -0.05 -11.17 -6.60
CA THR A 157 1.07 -12.09 -6.35
C THR A 157 2.40 -11.36 -6.30
N ALA A 158 2.58 -10.33 -7.12
CA ALA A 158 3.76 -9.47 -7.12
C ALA A 158 3.76 -8.42 -5.99
N GLY A 159 2.73 -8.38 -5.13
CA GLY A 159 2.59 -7.41 -4.05
C GLY A 159 2.36 -5.99 -4.54
N ARG A 160 1.76 -5.81 -5.71
CA ARG A 160 1.55 -4.50 -6.34
C ARG A 160 0.08 -4.29 -6.65
N LEU A 161 -0.37 -3.04 -6.52
CA LEU A 161 -1.61 -2.55 -7.09
C LEU A 161 -1.34 -1.18 -7.69
N THR A 162 -2.00 -0.87 -8.81
CA THR A 162 -1.99 0.51 -9.30
C THR A 162 -2.85 1.37 -8.37
N PRO A 163 -2.57 2.68 -8.25
CA PRO A 163 -3.34 3.57 -7.38
C PRO A 163 -4.85 3.52 -7.67
N GLU A 164 -5.25 3.52 -8.94
CA GLU A 164 -6.66 3.43 -9.32
C GLU A 164 -7.31 2.13 -8.86
N ILE A 165 -6.67 0.98 -9.09
CA ILE A 165 -7.20 -0.32 -8.63
C ILE A 165 -7.25 -0.35 -7.09
N ALA A 166 -6.29 0.26 -6.40
CA ALA A 166 -6.28 0.34 -4.94
C ALA A 166 -7.46 1.17 -4.41
N VAL A 167 -7.75 2.32 -5.02
CA VAL A 167 -8.93 3.13 -4.66
C VAL A 167 -10.23 2.40 -5.00
N GLN A 168 -10.31 1.75 -6.17
CA GLN A 168 -11.49 0.95 -6.53
C GLN A 168 -11.71 -0.23 -5.58
N ALA A 169 -10.64 -0.87 -5.11
CA ALA A 169 -10.72 -1.93 -4.13
C ALA A 169 -11.30 -1.40 -2.82
N ALA A 170 -10.86 -0.22 -2.39
CA ALA A 170 -11.40 0.43 -1.20
C ALA A 170 -12.89 0.81 -1.36
N ARG A 171 -13.31 1.27 -2.55
CA ARG A 171 -14.72 1.55 -2.86
C ARG A 171 -15.59 0.30 -2.72
N ILE A 172 -15.17 -0.81 -3.33
CA ILE A 172 -15.92 -2.08 -3.28
C ILE A 172 -15.96 -2.64 -1.86
N ALA A 173 -14.85 -2.60 -1.15
CA ALA A 173 -14.75 -3.06 0.23
C ALA A 173 -15.40 -2.12 1.26
N ASN A 174 -15.86 -0.94 0.82
CA ASN A 174 -16.42 0.11 1.67
C ASN A 174 -15.49 0.51 2.84
N VAL A 175 -14.19 0.61 2.58
CA VAL A 175 -13.18 1.11 3.54
C VAL A 175 -12.66 2.49 3.12
N SER A 176 -11.74 3.06 3.90
CA SER A 176 -11.12 4.36 3.55
C SER A 176 -10.50 4.32 2.16
N LEU A 177 -10.83 5.31 1.32
CA LEU A 177 -10.34 5.36 -0.07
C LEU A 177 -8.82 5.52 -0.15
N ALA A 178 -8.21 6.06 0.91
CA ALA A 178 -6.77 6.24 1.00
C ALA A 178 -6.02 4.99 1.50
N SER A 179 -6.68 4.02 2.15
CA SER A 179 -6.00 2.85 2.72
C SER A 179 -5.22 2.05 1.68
N GLY A 180 -5.80 1.82 0.50
CA GLY A 180 -5.12 1.17 -0.61
C GLY A 180 -3.85 1.92 -1.06
N LEU A 181 -3.86 3.24 -1.00
CA LEU A 181 -2.72 4.09 -1.36
C LEU A 181 -1.62 4.07 -0.30
N VAL A 182 -1.99 3.90 0.98
CA VAL A 182 -1.05 3.70 2.09
C VAL A 182 -0.33 2.35 1.96
N VAL A 183 -1.07 1.25 1.77
CA VAL A 183 -0.47 -0.10 1.72
C VAL A 183 0.33 -0.37 0.44
N THR A 184 0.14 0.45 -0.60
CA THR A 184 0.99 0.46 -1.81
C THR A 184 2.22 1.34 -1.64
N GLY A 185 2.33 2.11 -0.54
CA GLY A 185 3.42 3.05 -0.28
C GLY A 185 3.36 4.33 -1.10
N LEU A 186 2.24 4.60 -1.77
CA LEU A 186 2.05 5.88 -2.46
C LEU A 186 1.87 7.01 -1.46
N LEU A 187 1.05 6.77 -0.42
CA LEU A 187 0.81 7.68 0.70
C LEU A 187 1.49 7.16 1.98
N THR A 188 1.86 8.07 2.87
CA THR A 188 2.19 7.72 4.26
C THR A 188 0.92 7.39 5.04
N PRO A 189 1.01 6.66 6.17
CA PRO A 189 -0.14 6.43 7.04
C PRO A 189 -0.87 7.72 7.42
N GLN A 190 -0.12 8.76 7.79
CA GLN A 190 -0.64 10.06 8.18
C GLN A 190 -1.38 10.75 7.03
N GLU A 191 -0.81 10.73 5.82
CA GLU A 191 -1.46 11.27 4.62
C GLU A 191 -2.77 10.53 4.28
N GLY A 192 -2.86 9.24 4.62
CA GLY A 192 -4.06 8.43 4.42
C GLY A 192 -5.06 8.45 5.59
N GLY A 193 -4.81 9.25 6.63
CA GLY A 193 -5.69 9.36 7.80
C GLY A 193 -5.59 8.19 8.79
N TRP A 194 -4.54 7.38 8.72
CA TRP A 194 -4.31 6.30 9.67
C TRP A 194 -3.77 6.85 11.00
N PRO A 195 -4.29 6.40 12.15
CA PRO A 195 -3.79 6.82 13.46
C PRO A 195 -2.40 6.23 13.71
N GLU A 196 -1.50 7.03 14.29
CA GLU A 196 -0.08 6.69 14.51
C GLU A 196 0.10 5.35 15.25
N GLU A 197 -0.63 5.17 16.35
CA GLU A 197 -0.60 3.94 17.15
C GLU A 197 -1.70 2.94 16.77
N GLY A 198 -2.41 3.16 15.66
CA GLY A 198 -3.55 2.33 15.24
C GLY A 198 -3.22 0.85 15.19
N ARG A 199 -2.10 0.51 14.55
CA ARG A 199 -1.66 -0.89 14.37
C ARG A 199 -1.34 -1.57 15.70
N ALA A 200 -0.62 -0.88 16.58
CA ALA A 200 -0.25 -1.42 17.89
C ALA A 200 -1.50 -1.62 18.75
N ARG A 201 -2.38 -0.61 18.80
CA ARG A 201 -3.65 -0.69 19.54
C ARG A 201 -4.55 -1.83 19.04
N ALA A 202 -4.73 -1.95 17.73
CA ALA A 202 -5.55 -3.00 17.14
C ALA A 202 -4.99 -4.41 17.43
N LEU A 203 -3.67 -4.57 17.33
CA LEU A 203 -3.00 -5.84 17.68
C LEU A 203 -3.15 -6.17 19.18
N CYS A 204 -2.95 -5.19 20.06
CA CYS A 204 -3.10 -5.36 21.51
C CYS A 204 -4.57 -5.57 21.94
N ALA A 205 -5.54 -5.15 21.14
CA ALA A 205 -6.96 -5.41 21.43
C ALA A 205 -7.39 -6.84 21.11
N MET A 206 -6.60 -7.61 20.35
CA MET A 206 -6.93 -8.98 19.98
C MET A 206 -6.93 -9.92 21.20
N SER A 207 -7.84 -10.90 21.19
CA SER A 207 -7.79 -12.00 22.15
C SER A 207 -6.57 -12.89 21.90
N ASP A 208 -6.12 -13.63 22.91
CA ASP A 208 -4.99 -14.56 22.74
C ASP A 208 -5.30 -15.66 21.72
N LEU A 209 -6.56 -16.10 21.65
CA LEU A 209 -7.01 -17.08 20.66
C LEU A 209 -6.90 -16.51 19.23
N ASP A 210 -7.37 -15.28 19.01
CA ASP A 210 -7.28 -14.63 17.70
C ASP A 210 -5.82 -14.36 17.31
N LEU A 211 -4.98 -13.99 18.28
CA LEU A 211 -3.55 -13.77 18.06
C LEU A 211 -2.83 -15.07 17.66
N VAL A 212 -3.19 -16.21 18.27
CA VAL A 212 -2.68 -17.54 17.88
C VAL A 212 -3.11 -17.89 16.46
N PHE A 213 -4.38 -17.69 16.10
CA PHE A 213 -4.85 -17.96 14.73
C PHE A 213 -4.18 -17.04 13.71
N LEU A 214 -4.06 -15.75 14.02
CA LEU A 214 -3.34 -14.80 13.18
C LEU A 214 -1.88 -15.23 12.98
N ALA A 215 -1.18 -15.63 14.04
CA ALA A 215 0.20 -16.11 13.97
C ALA A 215 0.32 -17.34 13.08
N ARG A 216 -0.55 -18.34 13.27
CA ARG A 216 -0.59 -19.56 12.43
C ARG A 216 -0.78 -19.19 10.96
N ASP A 217 -1.80 -18.40 10.65
CA ASP A 217 -2.14 -18.07 9.27
C ASP A 217 -1.01 -17.28 8.59
N ARG A 218 -0.33 -16.39 9.32
CA ARG A 218 0.84 -15.66 8.81
C ARG A 218 2.06 -16.55 8.59
N LEU A 219 2.31 -17.51 9.48
CA LEU A 219 3.38 -18.49 9.32
C LEU A 219 3.12 -19.45 8.17
N ASP A 220 1.87 -19.86 7.94
CA ASP A 220 1.50 -20.69 6.79
C ASP A 220 1.75 -19.97 5.46
N VAL A 221 1.43 -18.67 5.39
CA VAL A 221 1.77 -17.84 4.22
C VAL A 221 3.28 -17.74 4.05
N LEU A 222 4.03 -17.50 5.13
CA LEU A 222 5.50 -17.43 5.10
C LEU A 222 6.12 -18.75 4.62
N GLY A 223 5.66 -19.89 5.12
CA GLY A 223 6.15 -21.21 4.71
C GLY A 223 5.93 -21.48 3.22
N LYS A 224 4.77 -21.11 2.68
CA LYS A 224 4.49 -21.18 1.24
C LYS A 224 5.42 -20.29 0.42
N GLN A 225 5.77 -19.11 0.94
CA GLN A 225 6.70 -18.19 0.26
C GLN A 225 8.13 -18.73 0.24
N ILE A 226 8.62 -19.24 1.37
CA ILE A 226 9.96 -19.82 1.49
C ILE A 226 10.10 -21.02 0.53
N ARG A 227 9.13 -21.94 0.56
CA ARG A 227 9.13 -23.11 -0.33
C ARG A 227 9.17 -22.72 -1.82
N ARG A 228 8.47 -21.64 -2.19
CA ARG A 228 8.49 -21.15 -3.58
C ARG A 228 9.85 -20.57 -3.95
N ALA A 229 10.45 -19.77 -3.07
CA ALA A 229 11.78 -19.21 -3.29
C ALA A 229 12.83 -20.33 -3.46
N GLU A 230 12.82 -21.34 -2.61
CA GLU A 230 13.73 -22.50 -2.71
C GLU A 230 13.56 -23.27 -4.04
N LEU A 231 12.33 -23.43 -4.53
CA LEU A 231 12.06 -24.09 -5.81
C LEU A 231 12.53 -23.25 -7.01
N ASP A 232 12.38 -21.94 -6.95
CA ASP A 232 12.82 -21.03 -8.01
C ASP A 232 14.36 -20.96 -8.05
N ASP A 233 15.03 -20.88 -6.89
CA ASP A 233 16.49 -20.95 -6.77
C ASP A 233 17.06 -22.28 -7.33
N GLY A 234 16.38 -23.40 -7.07
CA GLY A 234 16.77 -24.71 -7.59
C GLY A 234 16.66 -24.81 -9.11
N LYS A 235 15.64 -24.17 -9.71
CA LYS A 235 15.47 -24.12 -11.18
C LYS A 235 16.51 -23.24 -11.84
N ASP A 236 16.81 -22.09 -11.24
CA ASP A 236 17.82 -21.17 -11.76
C ASP A 236 19.19 -21.86 -11.75
N ARG A 237 19.53 -22.54 -10.65
CA ARG A 237 20.78 -23.32 -10.55
C ARG A 237 20.86 -24.43 -11.60
N ALA A 238 19.79 -25.19 -11.81
CA ALA A 238 19.73 -26.22 -12.86
C ALA A 238 19.83 -25.63 -14.27
N MET A 239 19.32 -24.42 -14.50
CA MET A 239 19.44 -23.73 -15.78
C MET A 239 20.90 -23.29 -16.04
N TRP A 240 21.58 -22.78 -15.02
CA TRP A 240 23.01 -22.42 -15.09
C TRP A 240 23.90 -23.65 -15.31
N GLU A 241 23.59 -24.79 -14.68
CA GLU A 241 24.33 -26.05 -14.84
C GLU A 241 24.16 -26.66 -16.25
N ASN A 242 23.07 -26.36 -16.97
CA ASN A 242 22.84 -26.82 -18.35
C ASN A 242 23.41 -25.88 -19.44
N LEU A 243 23.89 -24.69 -19.05
CA LEU A 243 24.52 -23.72 -19.97
C LEU A 243 26.06 -23.74 -19.88
N GLY A 244 26.63 -24.61 -19.04
CA GLY A 244 28.07 -24.83 -18.86
C GLY A 244 28.56 -26.11 -19.52
#